data_AF-A0A2J8SWH8-F1
#
_entry.id   AF-A0A2J8SWH8-F1
#
_cell.length_a   1.000
_cell.length_b   1.000
_cell.length_c   1.000
_cell.angle_alpha   90.00
_cell.angle_beta   90.00
_cell.angle_gamma   90.00
#
_symmetry.space_group_name_H-M   'P 1'
#
loop_
_entity.id
_entity.type
_entity.pdbx_description
1 polymer ?
#
loop_
_entity_poly.entity_id
_entity_poly.type
_entity_poly.pdbx_seq_one_letter_code
_entity_poly.pdbx_strand_id
1 'polypeptide(L)'
;MLTALLAPRKSRTAKPLVEEIGASEIPEEVVDDGEFDWEIEQTPYEEVSESDLNPQCHYGFGNLRSGVLQRLQDELSDVIDVKDPDFTSAAERRQKRLAAELAKFDPDHYLADFFEDEAIEQILKYNPWWTDKYSKMTAFLEKSQEQENHATLVSFSEEEKYQLRKFVNKSYLLDKRACRQVYYSLIDILLAYCYETRVTEGEKNVESAWNIRKLSPTLCWFETWTNVHDIMVSFGRRVLCYPLYRHFKLVMKAYRDTIKILQL
;
A
#
# COMPACT_ATOMS: atom_id res chain seq x y z
N MET A 1 12.38 -27.46 17.65
CA MET A 1 12.90 -28.18 16.46
C MET A 1 12.51 -27.53 15.14
N LEU A 2 11.26 -27.11 14.91
CA LEU A 2 10.85 -26.43 13.66
C LEU A 2 11.43 -25.00 13.51
N THR A 3 11.61 -24.29 14.63
CA THR A 3 12.15 -22.92 14.66
C THR A 3 13.64 -22.84 14.31
N ALA A 4 14.43 -23.87 14.60
CA ALA A 4 15.85 -23.94 14.24
C ALA A 4 16.08 -24.11 12.73
N LEU A 5 15.12 -24.73 12.02
CA LEU A 5 15.20 -24.95 10.57
C LEU A 5 14.84 -23.72 9.74
N LEU A 6 14.13 -22.75 10.32
CA LEU A 6 13.70 -21.51 9.67
C LEU A 6 14.68 -20.35 9.89
N ALA A 7 15.74 -20.57 10.67
CA ALA A 7 16.73 -19.54 10.96
C ALA A 7 17.64 -19.27 9.74
N PRO A 8 17.92 -18.00 9.41
CA PRO A 8 18.81 -17.66 8.29
C PRO A 8 20.24 -18.16 8.57
N ARG A 9 20.76 -19.02 7.70
CA ARG A 9 22.13 -19.56 7.78
C ARG A 9 23.13 -18.42 7.53
N LYS A 10 23.84 -17.95 8.57
CA LYS A 10 25.00 -17.05 8.39
C LYS A 10 26.11 -17.78 7.61
N SER A 11 26.74 -17.11 6.64
CA SER A 11 27.90 -17.66 5.92
C SER A 11 29.10 -17.77 6.88
N ARG A 12 29.46 -18.99 7.29
CA ARG A 12 30.66 -19.22 8.10
C ARG A 12 31.91 -19.03 7.23
N THR A 13 32.60 -17.89 7.39
CA THR A 13 33.97 -17.66 6.87
C THR A 13 35.01 -18.22 7.84
N ALA A 14 34.92 -19.50 8.17
CA ALA A 14 35.96 -20.19 8.92
C ALA A 14 36.45 -21.37 8.08
N LYS A 15 37.62 -21.21 7.45
CA LYS A 15 38.34 -22.34 6.85
C LYS A 15 38.78 -23.29 7.98
N PRO A 16 38.62 -24.61 7.84
CA PRO A 16 39.13 -25.56 8.82
C PRO A 16 40.66 -25.48 8.91
N LEU A 17 41.19 -25.57 10.13
CA LEU A 17 42.62 -25.34 10.40
C LEU A 17 43.52 -26.55 10.04
N VAL A 18 42.93 -27.69 9.63
CA VAL A 18 43.66 -28.88 9.19
C VAL A 18 42.87 -29.58 8.08
N GLU A 19 43.51 -29.83 6.93
CA GLU A 19 43.02 -30.70 5.87
C GLU A 19 43.82 -32.01 5.89
N GLU A 20 43.15 -33.14 6.17
CA GLU A 20 43.74 -34.47 5.98
C GLU A 20 43.62 -34.88 4.50
N ILE A 21 44.76 -35.13 3.86
CA ILE A 21 44.82 -35.60 2.47
C ILE A 21 44.46 -37.09 2.45
N GLY A 22 43.20 -37.38 2.14
CA GLY A 22 42.80 -38.67 1.57
C GLY A 22 41.84 -39.50 2.42
N ALA A 23 40.55 -39.18 2.32
CA ALA A 23 39.45 -40.15 2.27
C ALA A 23 38.17 -39.41 1.86
N SER A 24 37.45 -39.91 0.86
CA SER A 24 36.12 -39.40 0.52
C SER A 24 35.13 -39.84 1.59
N GLU A 25 34.81 -38.96 2.53
CA GLU A 25 33.69 -39.12 3.43
C GLU A 25 32.71 -37.94 3.29
N ILE A 26 31.44 -38.29 3.26
CA ILE A 26 30.29 -37.40 3.13
C ILE A 26 30.25 -36.49 4.38
N PRO A 27 30.10 -35.17 4.26
CA PRO A 27 30.10 -34.31 5.45
C PRO A 27 28.87 -34.61 6.32
N GLU A 28 29.08 -35.20 7.50
CA GLU A 28 28.09 -35.14 8.56
C GLU A 28 27.96 -33.68 9.01
N GLU A 29 26.81 -33.05 8.74
CA GLU A 29 26.47 -31.75 9.30
C GLU A 29 26.38 -31.91 10.83
N VAL A 30 27.47 -31.54 11.53
CA VAL A 30 27.46 -31.41 12.99
C VAL A 30 26.51 -30.26 13.34
N VAL A 31 25.31 -30.62 13.80
CA VAL A 31 24.33 -29.67 14.31
C VAL A 31 24.79 -29.22 15.69
N ASP A 32 25.39 -28.03 15.74
CA ASP A 32 25.77 -27.34 16.97
C ASP A 32 24.50 -26.88 17.69
N ASP A 33 24.19 -27.50 18.83
CA ASP A 33 22.98 -27.29 19.67
C ASP A 33 23.11 -26.02 20.54
N GLY A 34 23.89 -25.03 20.08
CA GLY A 34 24.07 -23.75 20.75
C GLY A 34 22.78 -22.93 20.74
N GLU A 35 22.43 -22.35 21.90
CA GLU A 35 21.29 -21.47 22.08
C GLU A 35 21.38 -20.29 21.11
N PHE A 36 20.55 -20.32 20.07
CA PHE A 36 20.56 -19.32 19.00
C PHE A 36 20.04 -17.99 19.52
N ASP A 37 20.89 -16.97 19.45
CA ASP A 37 20.52 -15.61 19.81
C ASP A 37 19.53 -15.04 18.78
N TRP A 38 18.29 -14.86 19.22
CA TRP A 38 17.21 -14.26 18.43
C TRP A 38 17.27 -12.73 18.44
N GLU A 39 18.18 -12.13 19.20
CA GLU A 39 18.31 -10.68 19.29
C GLU A 39 18.99 -10.12 18.04
N ILE A 40 18.38 -9.10 17.45
CA ILE A 40 18.97 -8.32 16.36
C ILE A 40 19.80 -7.22 17.02
N GLU A 41 21.12 -7.25 16.83
CA GLU A 41 22.03 -6.23 17.36
C GLU A 41 21.69 -4.86 16.75
N GLN A 42 21.08 -3.99 17.56
CA GLN A 42 20.76 -2.63 17.15
C GLN A 42 22.01 -1.76 17.26
N THR A 43 22.53 -1.32 16.12
CA THR A 43 23.59 -0.30 16.08
C THR A 43 22.97 1.09 15.99
N PRO A 44 23.44 2.07 16.79
CA PRO A 44 23.01 3.45 16.65
C PRO A 44 23.31 3.95 15.24
N TYR A 45 22.36 4.64 14.61
CA TYR A 45 22.56 5.23 13.30
C TYR A 45 23.65 6.30 13.35
N GLU A 46 24.71 6.11 12.56
CA GLU A 46 25.73 7.14 12.32
C GLU A 46 25.25 8.07 11.19
N GLU A 47 25.13 9.36 11.48
CA GLU A 47 24.75 10.36 10.47
C GLU A 47 25.83 10.45 9.39
N VAL A 48 25.54 9.89 8.21
CA VAL A 48 26.37 10.07 7.01
C VAL A 48 26.38 11.56 6.65
N SER A 49 27.57 12.13 6.42
CA SER A 49 27.75 13.55 6.11
C SER A 49 26.86 14.03 4.96
N GLU A 50 26.15 15.14 5.17
CA GLU A 50 25.16 15.74 4.25
C GLU A 50 25.69 16.05 2.83
N SER A 51 27.00 16.02 2.61
CA SER A 51 27.64 16.36 1.33
C SER A 51 27.52 15.29 0.25
N ASP A 52 27.36 14.00 0.60
CA ASP A 52 27.39 12.89 -0.37
C ASP A 52 26.00 12.36 -0.77
N LEU A 53 24.94 12.81 -0.09
CA LEU A 53 23.57 12.29 -0.24
C LEU A 53 22.57 13.44 -0.33
N ASN A 54 22.70 14.31 -1.32
CA ASN A 54 21.67 15.31 -1.58
C ASN A 54 20.51 14.59 -2.31
N PRO A 55 19.36 14.30 -1.65
CA PRO A 55 18.29 13.56 -2.30
C PRO A 55 17.77 14.36 -3.49
N GLN A 56 17.94 13.80 -4.68
CA GLN A 56 17.60 14.48 -5.93
C GLN A 56 16.09 14.48 -6.18
N CYS A 57 15.39 13.49 -5.62
CA CYS A 57 13.97 13.29 -5.83
C CYS A 57 13.18 13.45 -4.54
N HIS A 58 12.05 14.13 -4.64
CA HIS A 58 11.09 14.23 -3.55
C HIS A 58 9.95 13.23 -3.75
N TYR A 59 9.22 12.95 -2.67
CA TYR A 59 8.06 12.07 -2.65
C TYR A 59 7.11 12.41 -1.48
N GLY A 60 6.06 11.61 -1.31
CA GLY A 60 5.09 11.73 -0.23
C GLY A 60 4.10 12.89 -0.40
N PHE A 61 3.50 13.32 0.72
CA PHE A 61 2.47 14.35 0.72
C PHE A 61 2.98 15.67 0.11
N GLY A 62 2.31 16.12 -0.97
CA GLY A 62 2.66 17.34 -1.69
C GLY A 62 4.06 17.34 -2.30
N ASN A 63 4.71 16.17 -2.43
CA ASN A 63 6.10 16.06 -2.86
C ASN A 63 7.09 16.83 -1.95
N LEU A 64 6.81 16.87 -0.64
CA LEU A 64 7.54 17.66 0.36
C LEU A 64 8.47 16.83 1.26
N ARG A 65 8.73 15.56 0.93
CA ARG A 65 9.60 14.68 1.73
C ARG A 65 10.72 14.12 0.86
N SER A 66 11.86 13.90 1.49
CA SER A 66 13.06 13.24 0.99
C SER A 66 13.92 12.78 2.18
N GLY A 67 14.82 11.83 1.97
CA GLY A 67 15.79 11.27 2.93
C GLY A 67 15.20 10.37 4.02
N VAL A 68 13.87 10.25 4.10
CA VAL A 68 13.21 9.48 5.18
C VAL A 68 13.41 7.97 5.00
N LEU A 69 13.42 7.51 3.75
CA LEU A 69 13.37 6.07 3.45
C LEU A 69 14.76 5.45 3.39
N GLN A 70 15.79 6.25 3.12
CA GLN A 70 17.17 5.81 3.31
C GLN A 70 17.46 5.44 4.77
N ARG A 71 16.89 6.18 5.74
CA ARG A 71 17.06 5.89 7.17
C ARG A 71 16.33 4.64 7.64
N LEU A 72 15.17 4.34 7.04
CA LEU A 72 14.25 3.29 7.48
C LEU A 72 14.11 2.17 6.44
N GLN A 73 15.11 2.00 5.58
CA GLN A 73 15.00 1.13 4.41
C GLN A 73 14.75 -0.33 4.82
N ASP A 74 15.46 -0.81 5.85
CA ASP A 74 15.31 -2.19 6.33
C ASP A 74 13.90 -2.46 6.88
N GLU A 75 13.34 -1.52 7.65
CA GLU A 75 12.01 -1.64 8.27
C GLU A 75 10.84 -1.46 7.27
N LEU A 76 11.03 -0.61 6.25
CA LEU A 76 9.96 -0.24 5.31
C LEU A 76 10.06 -0.96 3.96
N SER A 77 11.07 -1.81 3.77
CA SER A 77 11.29 -2.62 2.56
C SER A 77 10.08 -3.48 2.18
N ASP A 78 9.37 -4.03 3.17
CA ASP A 78 8.17 -4.86 2.95
C ASP A 78 6.90 -4.02 2.70
N VAL A 79 6.95 -2.73 3.06
CA VAL A 79 5.81 -1.82 2.97
C VAL A 79 5.75 -1.10 1.62
N ILE A 80 6.91 -0.84 1.02
CA ILE A 80 7.09 0.00 -0.16
C ILE A 80 7.66 -0.86 -1.30
N ASP A 81 7.14 -0.68 -2.51
CA ASP A 81 7.60 -1.43 -3.69
C ASP A 81 8.80 -0.75 -4.39
N VAL A 82 8.99 0.55 -4.16
CA VAL A 82 10.15 1.31 -4.67
C VAL A 82 11.35 1.09 -3.77
N LYS A 83 12.40 0.49 -4.32
CA LYS A 83 13.65 0.20 -3.59
C LYS A 83 14.36 1.46 -3.09
N ASP A 84 14.50 2.46 -3.95
CA ASP A 84 15.27 3.67 -3.67
C ASP A 84 14.55 4.94 -4.19
N PRO A 85 13.62 5.49 -3.40
CA PRO A 85 12.75 6.59 -3.84
C PRO A 85 13.45 7.96 -3.83
N ASP A 86 14.55 8.10 -3.11
CA ASP A 86 15.35 9.34 -3.02
C ASP A 86 16.15 9.61 -4.30
N PHE A 87 16.54 8.55 -5.01
CA PHE A 87 17.29 8.62 -6.26
C PHE A 87 16.49 8.19 -7.50
N THR A 88 15.28 7.65 -7.33
CA THR A 88 14.41 7.28 -8.46
C THR A 88 13.43 8.41 -8.80
N SER A 89 13.54 8.94 -10.01
CA SER A 89 12.64 9.98 -10.52
C SER A 89 11.18 9.50 -10.62
N ALA A 90 10.23 10.42 -10.65
CA ALA A 90 8.81 10.08 -10.79
C ALA A 90 8.51 9.28 -12.09
N ALA A 91 9.23 9.58 -13.18
CA ALA A 91 9.08 8.87 -14.45
C ALA A 91 9.61 7.43 -14.37
N GLU A 92 10.78 7.23 -13.76
CA GLU A 92 11.35 5.90 -13.56
C GLU A 92 10.53 5.06 -12.58
N ARG A 93 10.00 5.67 -11.51
CA ARG A 93 9.05 5.01 -10.59
C ARG A 93 7.86 4.46 -11.36
N ARG A 94 7.26 5.27 -12.23
CA ARG A 94 6.14 4.84 -13.09
C ARG A 94 6.53 3.70 -14.01
N GLN A 95 7.68 3.78 -14.68
CA GLN A 95 8.13 2.71 -15.58
C GLN A 95 8.34 1.39 -14.84
N LYS A 96 9.05 1.43 -13.70
CA LYS A 96 9.30 0.26 -12.85
C LYS A 96 7.98 -0.33 -12.33
N ARG A 97 7.03 0.52 -11.91
CA ARG A 97 5.69 0.09 -11.49
C ARG A 97 4.94 -0.65 -12.58
N LEU A 98 4.89 -0.07 -13.79
CA LEU A 98 4.19 -0.69 -14.92
C LEU A 98 4.80 -2.04 -15.29
N ALA A 99 6.13 -2.16 -15.25
CA ALA A 99 6.82 -3.43 -15.46
C ALA A 99 6.50 -4.46 -14.36
N ALA A 100 6.49 -4.04 -13.09
CA ALA A 100 6.13 -4.91 -11.97
C ALA A 100 4.68 -5.39 -12.04
N GLU A 101 3.74 -4.51 -12.43
CA GLU A 101 2.33 -4.88 -12.62
C GLU A 101 2.14 -5.86 -13.77
N LEU A 102 2.86 -5.67 -14.90
CA LEU A 102 2.84 -6.61 -16.02
C LEU A 102 3.39 -7.98 -15.62
N ALA A 103 4.50 -8.01 -14.87
CA ALA A 103 5.10 -9.25 -14.41
C ALA A 103 4.25 -9.96 -13.34
N LYS A 104 3.47 -9.21 -12.56
CA LYS A 104 2.62 -9.76 -11.49
C LYS A 104 1.28 -10.28 -12.00
N PHE A 105 0.80 -9.79 -13.14
CA PHE A 105 -0.48 -10.22 -13.70
C PHE A 105 -0.43 -11.72 -14.00
N ASP A 106 -1.44 -12.43 -13.51
CA ASP A 106 -1.59 -13.87 -13.66
C ASP A 106 -2.93 -14.13 -14.39
N PRO A 107 -2.89 -14.51 -15.68
CA PRO A 107 -4.08 -14.79 -16.47
C PRO A 107 -4.92 -15.94 -15.90
N ASP A 108 -4.28 -16.98 -15.36
CA ASP A 108 -4.99 -18.18 -14.89
C ASP A 108 -5.76 -17.87 -13.62
N HIS A 109 -5.15 -17.13 -12.69
CA HIS A 109 -5.84 -16.64 -11.50
C HIS A 109 -7.03 -15.73 -11.85
N TYR A 110 -6.83 -14.80 -12.80
CA TYR A 110 -7.91 -13.94 -13.25
C TYR A 110 -9.08 -14.73 -13.86
N LEU A 111 -8.77 -15.76 -14.67
CA LEU A 111 -9.79 -16.61 -15.27
C LEU A 111 -10.52 -17.45 -14.21
N ALA A 112 -9.82 -17.95 -13.19
CA ALA A 112 -10.44 -18.66 -12.08
C ALA A 112 -11.49 -17.78 -11.39
N ASP A 113 -11.11 -16.56 -10.98
CA ASP A 113 -12.02 -15.59 -10.35
C ASP A 113 -13.16 -15.13 -11.28
N PHE A 114 -12.97 -15.21 -12.59
CA PHE A 114 -13.99 -14.86 -13.58
C PHE A 114 -15.05 -15.95 -13.75
N PHE A 115 -14.68 -17.22 -13.64
CA PHE A 115 -15.59 -18.35 -13.79
C PHE A 115 -16.17 -18.87 -12.46
N GLU A 116 -15.41 -18.78 -11.38
CA GLU A 116 -15.80 -19.18 -10.02
C GLU A 116 -16.14 -17.94 -9.18
N ASP A 117 -17.16 -17.18 -9.63
CA ASP A 117 -17.47 -15.84 -9.09
C ASP A 117 -18.45 -15.82 -7.92
N GLU A 118 -18.78 -16.96 -7.27
CA GLU A 118 -19.82 -17.00 -6.24
C GLU A 118 -19.49 -16.10 -5.04
N ALA A 119 -18.25 -16.14 -4.55
CA ALA A 119 -17.79 -15.27 -3.46
C ALA A 119 -17.82 -13.80 -3.86
N ILE A 120 -17.40 -13.50 -5.10
CA ILE A 120 -17.38 -12.14 -5.65
C ILE A 120 -18.81 -11.59 -5.77
N GLU A 121 -19.76 -12.40 -6.20
CA GLU A 121 -21.17 -11.99 -6.30
C GLU A 121 -21.81 -11.70 -4.93
N GLN A 122 -21.36 -12.36 -3.85
CA GLN A 122 -21.77 -11.96 -2.49
C GLN A 122 -21.17 -10.61 -2.10
N ILE A 123 -19.87 -10.41 -2.33
CA ILE A 123 -19.17 -9.14 -2.06
C ILE A 123 -19.81 -7.97 -2.84
N LEU A 124 -20.25 -8.22 -4.08
CA LEU A 124 -20.89 -7.19 -4.92
C LEU A 124 -22.26 -6.73 -4.38
N LYS A 125 -22.95 -7.59 -3.63
CA LYS A 125 -24.24 -7.30 -2.97
C LYS A 125 -24.09 -6.54 -1.67
N TYR A 126 -22.90 -6.59 -1.04
CA TYR A 126 -22.63 -5.83 0.16
C TYR A 126 -22.90 -4.33 -0.06
N ASN A 127 -23.55 -3.70 0.93
CA ASN A 127 -23.91 -2.29 0.92
C ASN A 127 -23.07 -1.53 1.96
N PRO A 128 -22.03 -0.79 1.53
CA PRO A 128 -21.20 -0.02 2.44
C PRO A 128 -21.97 1.17 3.03
N TRP A 129 -21.48 1.68 4.18
CA TRP A 129 -22.10 2.74 4.97
C TRP A 129 -22.42 4.03 4.18
N TRP A 130 -21.65 4.35 3.14
CA TRP A 130 -21.88 5.54 2.32
C TRP A 130 -23.10 5.42 1.42
N THR A 131 -23.59 4.20 1.14
CA THR A 131 -24.73 3.98 0.25
C THR A 131 -26.01 4.59 0.82
N ASP A 132 -26.28 4.35 2.10
CA ASP A 132 -27.46 4.88 2.76
C ASP A 132 -27.38 6.40 2.94
N LYS A 133 -26.21 6.91 3.34
CA LYS A 133 -25.99 8.36 3.47
C LYS A 133 -26.18 9.07 2.14
N TYR A 134 -25.63 8.51 1.06
CA TYR A 134 -25.76 9.09 -0.28
C TYR A 134 -27.22 9.08 -0.76
N SER A 135 -27.95 8.00 -0.50
CA SER A 135 -29.36 7.89 -0.87
C SER A 135 -30.23 8.89 -0.10
N LYS A 136 -29.94 9.13 1.17
CA LYS A 136 -30.60 10.18 1.97
C LYS A 136 -30.26 11.59 1.47
N MET A 137 -29.01 11.84 1.11
CA MET A 137 -28.56 13.12 0.54
C MET A 137 -29.29 13.44 -0.76
N THR A 138 -29.29 12.50 -1.70
CA THR A 138 -29.91 12.66 -3.01
C THR A 138 -31.42 12.87 -2.90
N ALA A 139 -32.10 12.10 -2.05
CA ALA A 139 -33.52 12.30 -1.77
C ALA A 139 -33.84 13.66 -1.10
N PHE A 140 -32.90 14.23 -0.33
CA PHE A 140 -33.07 15.57 0.26
C PHE A 140 -32.87 16.68 -0.79
N LEU A 141 -31.84 16.55 -1.63
CA LEU A 141 -31.55 17.48 -2.73
C LEU A 141 -32.69 17.54 -3.77
N GLU A 142 -33.37 16.42 -4.01
CA GLU A 142 -34.54 16.38 -4.89
C GLU A 142 -35.77 17.08 -4.30
N LYS A 143 -35.86 17.18 -2.96
CA LYS A 143 -36.99 17.79 -2.25
C LYS A 143 -36.78 19.26 -1.89
N SER A 144 -35.53 19.68 -1.74
CA SER A 144 -35.14 21.04 -1.34
C SER A 144 -34.39 21.70 -2.50
N GLN A 145 -35.04 22.62 -3.24
CA GLN A 145 -34.41 23.39 -4.31
C GLN A 145 -33.34 24.40 -3.83
N GLU A 146 -33.03 24.46 -2.52
CA GLU A 146 -32.11 25.43 -1.94
C GLU A 146 -30.82 24.76 -1.43
N GLN A 147 -29.70 25.22 -1.98
CA GLN A 147 -28.33 24.79 -1.73
C GLN A 147 -27.78 25.38 -0.43
N GLU A 148 -28.33 25.05 0.73
CA GLU A 148 -27.71 25.49 1.99
C GLU A 148 -27.54 24.32 2.98
N ASN A 149 -26.27 23.90 3.12
CA ASN A 149 -25.67 23.07 4.17
C ASN A 149 -25.43 21.56 3.88
N HIS A 150 -24.64 21.26 2.84
CA HIS A 150 -24.01 19.94 2.64
C HIS A 150 -23.23 19.43 3.87
N ALA A 151 -22.63 20.34 4.65
CA ALA A 151 -21.80 19.99 5.81
C ALA A 151 -22.56 19.30 6.97
N THR A 152 -23.89 19.35 6.98
CA THR A 152 -24.73 18.79 8.06
C THR A 152 -25.02 17.30 7.89
N LEU A 153 -24.74 16.73 6.72
CA LEU A 153 -25.16 15.36 6.41
C LEU A 153 -24.18 14.29 6.94
N VAL A 154 -22.91 14.68 7.15
CA VAL A 154 -21.85 13.79 7.65
C VAL A 154 -21.22 14.42 8.89
N SER A 155 -21.70 14.01 10.06
CA SER A 155 -21.09 14.35 11.35
C SER A 155 -20.11 13.28 11.79
N PHE A 156 -18.95 13.69 12.31
CA PHE A 156 -18.01 12.77 12.95
C PHE A 156 -18.55 12.23 14.27
N SER A 157 -18.33 10.93 14.52
CA SER A 157 -18.55 10.32 15.83
C SER A 157 -17.55 10.84 16.87
N GLU A 158 -17.79 10.59 18.16
CA GLU A 158 -16.86 11.00 19.22
C GLU A 158 -15.53 10.25 19.11
N GLU A 159 -15.57 8.98 18.69
CA GLU A 159 -14.38 8.18 18.42
C GLU A 159 -13.59 8.75 17.24
N GLU A 160 -14.25 9.15 16.16
CA GLU A 160 -13.60 9.79 15.01
C GLU A 160 -12.97 11.12 15.39
N LYS A 161 -13.68 11.96 16.17
CA LYS A 161 -13.13 13.20 16.72
C LYS A 161 -11.90 12.94 17.60
N TYR A 162 -11.91 11.87 18.40
CA TYR A 162 -10.76 11.49 19.21
C TYR A 162 -9.56 11.06 18.34
N GLN A 163 -9.78 10.28 17.27
CA GLN A 163 -8.73 9.96 16.31
C GLN A 163 -8.19 11.23 15.63
N LEU A 164 -9.06 12.17 15.28
CA LEU A 164 -8.66 13.45 14.66
C LEU A 164 -7.71 14.27 15.55
N ARG A 165 -7.80 14.15 16.89
CA ARG A 165 -6.89 14.81 17.83
C ARG A 165 -5.48 14.25 17.83
N LYS A 166 -5.26 13.04 17.30
CA LYS A 166 -3.92 12.44 17.18
C LYS A 166 -3.08 13.05 16.06
N PHE A 167 -3.73 13.73 15.11
CA PHE A 167 -3.01 14.39 14.03
C PHE A 167 -2.33 15.66 14.53
N VAL A 168 -1.16 15.93 13.96
CA VAL A 168 -0.44 17.17 14.22
C VAL A 168 -1.12 18.32 13.48
N ASN A 169 -1.49 19.37 14.21
CA ASN A 169 -2.01 20.60 13.62
C ASN A 169 -0.88 21.33 12.88
N LYS A 170 -0.76 21.07 11.57
CA LYS A 170 0.25 21.68 10.69
C LYS A 170 -0.44 22.32 9.49
N SER A 171 -0.13 23.59 9.24
CA SER A 171 -0.50 24.27 8.00
C SER A 171 0.50 23.90 6.89
N TYR A 172 -0.02 23.60 5.71
CA TYR A 172 0.78 23.32 4.52
C TYR A 172 0.61 24.45 3.52
N LEU A 173 1.73 25.05 3.10
CA LEU A 173 1.76 26.01 2.00
C LEU A 173 1.98 25.24 0.70
N LEU A 174 0.88 24.87 0.05
CA LEU A 174 0.89 24.14 -1.21
C LEU A 174 0.55 25.10 -2.35
N ASP A 175 1.34 25.02 -3.43
CA ASP A 175 1.00 25.71 -4.66
C ASP A 175 -0.16 24.98 -5.38
N LYS A 176 -0.71 25.60 -6.43
CA LYS A 176 -1.84 25.03 -7.17
C LYS A 176 -1.52 23.65 -7.75
N ARG A 177 -0.25 23.41 -8.10
CA ARG A 177 0.21 22.12 -8.66
C ARG A 177 0.25 21.05 -7.58
N ALA A 178 0.86 21.32 -6.42
CA ALA A 178 0.91 20.39 -5.30
C ALA A 178 -0.49 20.10 -4.76
N CYS A 179 -1.37 21.10 -4.64
CA CYS A 179 -2.77 20.88 -4.28
C CYS A 179 -3.46 19.88 -5.22
N ARG A 180 -3.29 20.04 -6.54
CA ARG A 180 -3.85 19.13 -7.54
C ARG A 180 -3.31 17.70 -7.37
N GLN A 181 -2.01 17.56 -7.13
CA GLN A 181 -1.39 16.26 -6.89
C GLN A 181 -1.94 15.60 -5.61
N VAL A 182 -2.15 16.37 -4.55
CA VAL A 182 -2.75 15.89 -3.31
C VAL A 182 -4.19 15.39 -3.55
N TYR A 183 -5.01 16.12 -4.30
CA TYR A 183 -6.36 15.65 -4.63
C TYR A 183 -6.35 14.37 -5.48
N TYR A 184 -5.42 14.25 -6.43
CA TYR A 184 -5.27 13.00 -7.18
C TYR A 184 -4.81 11.84 -6.30
N SER A 185 -3.88 12.05 -5.38
CA SER A 185 -3.49 11.02 -4.41
C SER A 185 -4.64 10.60 -3.51
N LEU A 186 -5.55 11.53 -3.15
CA LEU A 186 -6.74 11.21 -2.38
C LEU A 186 -7.67 10.28 -3.15
N ILE A 187 -7.89 10.53 -4.44
CA ILE A 187 -8.71 9.65 -5.29
C ILE A 187 -8.10 8.24 -5.34
N ASP A 188 -6.79 8.13 -5.54
CA ASP A 188 -6.07 6.85 -5.57
C ASP A 188 -6.26 6.04 -4.27
N ILE A 189 -6.11 6.70 -3.12
CA ILE A 189 -6.29 6.08 -1.80
C ILE A 189 -7.76 5.70 -1.56
N LEU A 190 -8.71 6.56 -1.96
CA LEU A 190 -10.15 6.30 -1.80
C LEU A 190 -10.61 5.09 -2.61
N LEU A 191 -10.07 4.90 -3.82
CA LEU A 191 -10.36 3.74 -4.65
C LEU A 191 -9.95 2.44 -3.94
N ALA A 192 -8.72 2.41 -3.42
CA ALA A 192 -8.21 1.30 -2.63
C ALA A 192 -9.05 1.04 -1.36
N TYR A 193 -9.44 2.10 -0.64
CA TYR A 193 -10.32 2.01 0.52
C TYR A 193 -11.72 1.46 0.19
N CYS A 194 -12.31 1.90 -0.92
CA CYS A 194 -13.63 1.43 -1.35
C CYS A 194 -13.61 -0.06 -1.69
N TYR A 195 -12.58 -0.50 -2.41
CA TYR A 195 -12.38 -1.92 -2.71
C TYR A 195 -12.22 -2.74 -1.43
N GLU A 196 -11.32 -2.32 -0.54
CA GLU A 196 -11.05 -3.00 0.71
C GLU A 196 -12.32 -3.16 1.55
N THR A 197 -13.05 -2.07 1.76
CA THR A 197 -14.29 -2.08 2.55
C THR A 197 -15.33 -3.03 1.99
N ARG A 198 -15.36 -3.26 0.66
CA ARG A 198 -16.26 -4.25 0.07
C ARG A 198 -15.80 -5.66 0.33
N VAL A 199 -14.54 -5.94 -0.01
CA VAL A 199 -13.97 -7.28 0.10
C VAL A 199 -14.01 -7.79 1.54
N THR A 200 -13.92 -6.89 2.51
CA THR A 200 -14.04 -7.23 3.92
C THR A 200 -15.40 -6.93 4.55
N GLU A 201 -16.38 -6.53 3.75
CA GLU A 201 -17.74 -6.24 4.19
C GLU A 201 -17.81 -5.27 5.39
N GLY A 202 -16.84 -4.34 5.45
CA GLY A 202 -16.72 -3.31 6.48
C GLY A 202 -15.83 -3.67 7.67
N GLU A 203 -15.40 -4.93 7.80
CA GLU A 203 -14.59 -5.41 8.92
C GLU A 203 -13.11 -5.47 8.56
N LYS A 204 -12.28 -4.64 9.19
CA LYS A 204 -10.84 -4.63 8.89
C LYS A 204 -10.16 -5.88 9.47
N ASN A 205 -9.24 -6.46 8.70
CA ASN A 205 -8.40 -7.57 9.12
C ASN A 205 -6.91 -7.22 8.98
N VAL A 206 -6.03 -8.19 9.25
CA VAL A 206 -4.57 -8.00 9.21
C VAL A 206 -4.04 -7.66 7.81
N GLU A 207 -4.73 -8.09 6.76
CA GLU A 207 -4.37 -7.83 5.36
C GLU A 207 -4.91 -6.49 4.84
N SER A 208 -5.85 -5.85 5.53
CA SER A 208 -6.48 -4.61 5.08
C SER A 208 -5.48 -3.51 4.76
N ALA A 209 -4.47 -3.33 5.63
CA ALA A 209 -3.42 -2.35 5.41
C ALA A 209 -2.53 -2.72 4.23
N TRP A 210 -2.25 -4.00 4.02
CA TRP A 210 -1.48 -4.47 2.86
C TRP A 210 -2.27 -4.22 1.57
N ASN A 211 -3.55 -4.58 1.54
CA ASN A 211 -4.38 -4.47 0.36
C ASN A 211 -4.56 -3.01 -0.08
N ILE A 212 -4.88 -2.10 0.85
CA ILE A 212 -4.98 -0.66 0.55
C ILE A 212 -3.66 -0.12 -0.01
N ARG A 213 -2.53 -0.45 0.63
CA ARG A 213 -1.20 -0.01 0.19
C ARG A 213 -0.85 -0.55 -1.18
N LYS A 214 -1.09 -1.84 -1.44
CA LYS A 214 -0.80 -2.45 -2.73
C LYS A 214 -1.74 -1.97 -3.82
N LEU A 215 -2.98 -1.59 -3.54
CA LEU A 215 -3.88 -1.05 -4.56
C LEU A 215 -3.65 0.43 -4.88
N SER A 216 -3.01 1.19 -3.98
CA SER A 216 -2.67 2.61 -4.19
C SER A 216 -1.18 2.80 -4.50
N PRO A 217 -0.79 3.07 -5.77
CA PRO A 217 0.57 3.46 -6.13
C PRO A 217 1.09 4.70 -5.43
N THR A 218 0.22 5.61 -4.97
CA THR A 218 0.66 6.72 -4.13
C THR A 218 1.33 6.21 -2.85
N LEU A 219 0.83 5.13 -2.25
CA LEU A 219 1.34 4.59 -0.99
C LEU A 219 2.57 3.68 -1.17
N CYS A 220 2.55 2.77 -2.15
CA CYS A 220 3.62 1.79 -2.33
C CYS A 220 4.68 2.18 -3.38
N TRP A 221 4.35 3.05 -4.34
CA TRP A 221 5.26 3.50 -5.41
C TRP A 221 5.60 4.99 -5.36
N PHE A 222 5.02 5.74 -4.42
CA PHE A 222 5.08 7.21 -4.40
C PHE A 222 4.77 7.83 -5.76
N GLU A 223 3.81 7.26 -6.48
CA GLU A 223 3.41 7.74 -7.80
C GLU A 223 2.82 9.16 -7.70
N THR A 224 3.20 10.02 -8.64
CA THR A 224 2.64 11.36 -8.77
C THR A 224 1.73 11.43 -9.98
N TRP A 225 0.46 11.63 -9.70
CA TRP A 225 -0.57 11.62 -10.73
C TRP A 225 -0.71 12.97 -11.45
N THR A 226 -1.14 12.91 -12.70
CA THR A 226 -1.38 14.10 -13.54
C THR A 226 -2.80 14.18 -14.08
N ASN A 227 -3.50 13.05 -14.11
CA ASN A 227 -4.87 12.94 -14.59
C ASN A 227 -5.58 11.79 -13.86
N VAL A 228 -6.91 11.83 -13.84
CA VAL A 228 -7.75 10.84 -13.13
C VAL A 228 -7.85 9.53 -13.90
N HIS A 229 -7.80 9.57 -15.23
CA HIS A 229 -7.89 8.38 -16.08
C HIS A 229 -6.77 7.38 -15.75
N ASP A 230 -5.53 7.84 -15.63
CA ASP A 230 -4.38 7.00 -15.29
C ASP A 230 -4.50 6.39 -13.89
N ILE A 231 -5.10 7.11 -12.94
CA ILE A 231 -5.40 6.60 -11.59
C ILE A 231 -6.38 5.44 -11.70
N MET A 232 -7.47 5.63 -12.45
CA MET A 232 -8.49 4.59 -12.65
C MET A 232 -7.88 3.35 -13.32
N VAL A 233 -7.18 3.52 -14.44
CA VAL A 233 -6.52 2.42 -15.16
C VAL A 233 -5.54 1.69 -14.25
N SER A 234 -4.73 2.43 -13.51
CA SER A 234 -3.78 1.86 -12.58
C SER A 234 -4.46 1.05 -11.48
N PHE A 235 -5.46 1.62 -10.81
CA PHE A 235 -6.23 0.93 -9.78
C PHE A 235 -6.86 -0.37 -10.34
N GLY A 236 -7.48 -0.30 -11.51
CA GLY A 236 -8.08 -1.46 -12.17
C GLY A 236 -7.06 -2.56 -12.45
N ARG A 237 -5.91 -2.22 -13.03
CA ARG A 237 -4.80 -3.18 -13.25
C ARG A 237 -4.37 -3.83 -11.94
N ARG A 238 -4.19 -3.04 -10.89
CA ARG A 238 -3.69 -3.54 -9.60
C ARG A 238 -4.69 -4.45 -8.89
N VAL A 239 -5.99 -4.16 -8.98
CA VAL A 239 -7.04 -5.09 -8.51
C VAL A 239 -6.98 -6.42 -9.26
N LEU A 240 -6.59 -6.42 -10.53
CA LEU A 240 -6.46 -7.65 -11.32
C LEU A 240 -5.10 -8.37 -11.12
N CYS A 241 -4.17 -7.80 -10.35
CA CYS A 241 -2.83 -8.38 -10.15
C CYS A 241 -2.55 -8.83 -8.72
N TYR A 242 -3.00 -8.08 -7.71
CA TYR A 242 -2.51 -8.22 -6.33
C TYR A 242 -3.46 -8.89 -5.34
N PRO A 243 -4.72 -8.45 -5.19
CA PRO A 243 -5.59 -8.91 -4.11
C PRO A 243 -6.04 -10.36 -4.30
N LEU A 244 -6.73 -10.87 -3.28
CA LEU A 244 -7.36 -12.19 -3.29
C LEU A 244 -8.43 -12.32 -4.38
N TYR A 245 -9.30 -11.31 -4.56
CA TYR A 245 -10.40 -11.34 -5.53
C TYR A 245 -10.12 -10.43 -6.74
N ARG A 246 -9.70 -11.01 -7.86
CA ARG A 246 -9.23 -10.28 -9.05
C ARG A 246 -10.33 -10.17 -10.08
N HIS A 247 -11.32 -9.32 -9.82
CA HIS A 247 -12.50 -9.23 -10.67
C HIS A 247 -12.85 -7.81 -11.14
N PHE A 248 -13.11 -7.64 -12.44
CA PHE A 248 -13.36 -6.32 -13.03
C PHE A 248 -14.68 -5.69 -12.55
N LYS A 249 -15.70 -6.49 -12.21
CA LYS A 249 -16.94 -5.95 -11.60
C LYS A 249 -16.65 -5.23 -10.28
N LEU A 250 -15.68 -5.71 -9.48
CA LEU A 250 -15.27 -5.06 -8.22
C LEU A 250 -14.61 -3.71 -8.48
N VAL A 251 -13.77 -3.62 -9.51
CA VAL A 251 -13.16 -2.36 -9.97
C VAL A 251 -14.24 -1.32 -10.28
N MET A 252 -15.21 -1.69 -11.12
CA MET A 252 -16.29 -0.80 -11.52
C MET A 252 -17.18 -0.40 -10.34
N LYS A 253 -17.37 -1.29 -9.37
CA LYS A 253 -18.13 -0.99 -8.16
C LYS A 253 -17.38 0.00 -7.27
N ALA A 254 -16.07 -0.18 -7.07
CA ALA A 254 -15.23 0.75 -6.31
C ALA A 254 -15.16 2.16 -6.93
N TYR A 255 -15.17 2.27 -8.27
CA TYR A 255 -15.31 3.57 -8.95
C TYR A 255 -16.60 4.29 -8.55
N ARG A 256 -17.74 3.57 -8.62
CA ARG A 256 -19.05 4.14 -8.27
C ARG A 256 -19.11 4.55 -6.81
N ASP A 257 -18.52 3.77 -5.91
CA ASP A 257 -18.46 4.12 -4.49
C ASP A 257 -17.59 5.34 -4.22
N THR A 258 -16.44 5.44 -4.86
CA THR A 258 -15.57 6.60 -4.72
C THR A 258 -16.28 7.87 -5.18
N ILE A 259 -17.04 7.80 -6.28
CA ILE A 259 -17.88 8.93 -6.73
C ILE A 259 -18.94 9.29 -5.67
N LYS A 260 -19.63 8.31 -5.09
CA LYS A 260 -20.60 8.57 -4.01
C LYS A 260 -19.96 9.23 -2.82
N ILE A 261 -18.79 8.76 -2.37
CA ILE A 261 -18.06 9.35 -1.24
C ILE A 261 -17.64 10.79 -1.54
N LEU A 262 -17.17 11.09 -2.76
CA LEU A 262 -16.76 12.44 -3.15
C LEU A 262 -17.93 13.41 -3.33
N GLN A 263 -19.15 12.90 -3.51
CA GLN A 263 -20.37 13.70 -3.65
C GLN A 263 -21.09 13.96 -2.32
N LEU A 264 -20.82 13.14 -1.29
CA LEU A 264 -21.32 13.33 0.08
C LEU A 264 -20.76 14.61 0.70
#